data_AF-A0A166LC44-F1
#
_entry.id   AF-A0A166LC44-F1
#
_cell.length_a   1.000
_cell.length_b   1.000
_cell.length_c   1.000
_cell.angle_alpha   90.00
_cell.angle_beta   90.00
_cell.angle_gamma   90.00
#
_symmetry.space_group_name_H-M   'P 1'
#
loop_
_entity.id
_entity.type
_entity.pdbx_description
1 polymer ?
#
loop_
_entity_poly.entity_id
_entity_poly.type
_entity_poly.pdbx_seq_one_letter_code
_entity_poly.pdbx_strand_id
1 'polypeptide(L)'
;CSHLGVNANFACRICKVGGKTRYKKTAEGFASLFTVGEPRTVMETKQAVQQMLTMASTVGQLSKADALKRQLGVADKVAEPVLSALRRLSSNNKAPKKRLQEQLTDLLESRGGYLAMNTLLSLQYLDVHRQTPVESLHTMLLGNVKYMWTWTCHALSPTGTRDDDTPHRPVEGTPMAVLEMRLNCLSRSGLEGIELHPSYICKYKRALNGKYFRALVQLMPFVVWDLLSPDAVEAWVLLGLAFSLIWTYNIQDKDAH
;
A
#
# COMPACT_ATOMS: atom_id res chain seq x y z
N CYS A 1 -1.86 -10.57 -4.52
CA CYS A 1 -2.86 -11.31 -3.70
C CYS A 1 -4.13 -10.48 -3.52
N SER A 2 -5.22 -11.13 -3.12
CA SER A 2 -6.58 -10.83 -3.61
C SER A 2 -7.38 -9.87 -2.72
N HIS A 3 -6.94 -8.62 -2.66
CA HIS A 3 -7.49 -7.56 -1.81
C HIS A 3 -7.81 -6.29 -2.62
N LEU A 4 -8.83 -5.54 -2.17
CA LEU A 4 -9.37 -4.35 -2.84
C LEU A 4 -8.62 -3.06 -2.48
N GLY A 5 -7.86 -3.05 -1.38
CA GLY A 5 -7.13 -1.87 -0.89
C GLY A 5 -8.01 -0.85 -0.15
N VAL A 6 -7.54 0.40 -0.06
CA VAL A 6 -8.06 1.45 0.85
C VAL A 6 -9.56 1.76 0.73
N ASN A 7 -10.15 1.54 -0.44
CA ASN A 7 -11.58 1.79 -0.72
C ASN A 7 -12.52 0.68 -0.20
N ALA A 8 -11.97 -0.41 0.36
CA ALA A 8 -12.74 -1.46 1.01
C ALA A 8 -13.26 -1.05 2.40
N ASN A 9 -14.23 -1.80 2.92
CA ASN A 9 -14.48 -1.79 4.36
C ASN A 9 -13.25 -2.31 5.10
N PHE A 10 -12.80 -3.52 4.76
CA PHE A 10 -11.62 -4.18 5.31
C PHE A 10 -10.45 -4.11 4.31
N ALA A 11 -9.63 -3.07 4.42
CA ALA A 11 -8.58 -2.77 3.44
C ALA A 11 -7.32 -3.62 3.60
N CYS A 12 -7.06 -4.13 4.81
CA CYS A 12 -5.88 -4.94 5.08
C CYS A 12 -5.94 -6.29 4.36
N ARG A 13 -4.77 -6.70 3.87
CA ARG A 13 -4.53 -7.99 3.22
C ARG A 13 -4.46 -9.14 4.23
N ILE A 14 -3.93 -8.91 5.43
CA ILE A 14 -3.61 -9.96 6.40
C ILE A 14 -4.78 -10.22 7.36
N CYS A 15 -5.55 -9.17 7.69
CA CYS A 15 -6.64 -9.23 8.65
C CYS A 15 -7.87 -8.43 8.20
N LYS A 16 -8.97 -8.59 8.95
CA LYS A 16 -10.26 -7.92 8.75
C LYS A 16 -10.34 -6.61 9.55
N VAL A 17 -9.23 -5.88 9.70
CA VAL A 17 -9.23 -4.54 10.32
C VAL A 17 -9.91 -3.51 9.40
N GLY A 18 -10.68 -2.60 9.99
CA GLY A 18 -11.40 -1.55 9.28
C GLY A 18 -12.90 -1.56 9.61
N GLY A 19 -13.73 -1.46 8.57
CA GLY A 19 -15.18 -1.34 8.69
C GLY A 19 -15.75 -0.31 7.71
N LYS A 20 -17.04 0.01 7.84
CA LYS A 20 -17.71 1.03 7.00
C LYS A 20 -16.98 2.38 7.14
N THR A 21 -16.93 3.17 6.07
CA THR A 21 -16.27 4.50 6.06
C THR A 21 -16.74 5.43 7.18
N ARG A 22 -18.01 5.35 7.60
CA ARG A 22 -18.53 6.11 8.75
C ARG A 22 -17.85 5.73 10.08
N TYR A 23 -17.58 4.44 10.31
CA TYR A 23 -16.89 3.96 11.50
C TYR A 23 -15.41 4.36 11.48
N LYS A 24 -14.71 4.15 10.35
CA LYS A 24 -13.29 4.52 10.19
C LYS A 24 -12.99 6.02 10.35
N LYS A 25 -14.02 6.88 10.41
CA LYS A 25 -13.93 8.32 10.68
C LYS A 25 -14.21 8.71 12.14
N THR A 26 -14.60 7.78 13.01
CA THR A 26 -14.68 8.02 14.47
C THR A 26 -13.30 7.84 15.09
N ALA A 27 -13.07 8.42 16.28
CA ALA A 27 -11.81 8.25 17.01
C ALA A 27 -11.52 6.76 17.32
N GLU A 28 -12.53 6.03 17.79
CA GLU A 28 -12.47 4.58 18.04
C GLU A 28 -12.14 3.80 16.76
N GLY A 29 -12.87 4.06 15.67
CA GLY A 29 -12.66 3.35 14.41
C GLY A 29 -11.33 3.68 13.75
N PHE A 30 -10.82 4.89 13.91
CA PHE A 30 -9.46 5.26 13.51
C PHE A 30 -8.40 4.55 14.36
N ALA A 31 -8.53 4.57 15.69
CA ALA A 31 -7.63 3.86 16.61
C ALA A 31 -7.58 2.35 16.31
N SER A 32 -8.72 1.74 15.96
CA SER A 32 -8.79 0.33 15.58
C SER A 32 -7.93 -0.03 14.34
N LEU A 33 -7.59 0.94 13.48
CA LEU A 33 -6.73 0.69 12.31
C LEU A 33 -5.27 0.39 12.68
N PHE A 34 -4.86 0.76 13.91
CA PHE A 34 -3.52 0.53 14.44
C PHE A 34 -3.43 -0.78 15.26
N THR A 35 -4.52 -1.55 15.34
CA THR A 35 -4.54 -2.86 15.99
C THR A 35 -4.75 -3.98 14.96
N VAL A 36 -4.25 -5.18 15.29
CA VAL A 36 -4.42 -6.35 14.42
C VAL A 36 -5.85 -6.87 14.58
N GLY A 37 -6.68 -6.65 13.57
CA GLY A 37 -8.01 -7.26 13.48
C GLY A 37 -7.96 -8.79 13.26
N GLU A 38 -9.13 -9.42 13.20
CA GLU A 38 -9.28 -10.86 12.96
C GLU A 38 -8.50 -11.33 11.71
N PRO A 39 -7.59 -12.32 11.78
CA PRO A 39 -6.85 -12.81 10.63
C PRO A 39 -7.74 -13.27 9.48
N ARG A 40 -7.30 -13.06 8.23
CA ARG A 40 -7.95 -13.63 7.05
C ARG A 40 -7.38 -15.02 6.78
N THR A 41 -8.23 -15.94 6.37
CA THR A 41 -7.79 -17.25 5.88
C THR A 41 -7.77 -17.31 4.35
N VAL A 42 -6.96 -18.24 3.82
CA VAL A 42 -6.93 -18.55 2.39
C VAL A 42 -8.30 -19.06 1.92
N MET A 43 -8.95 -19.92 2.73
CA MET A 43 -10.25 -20.51 2.42
C MET A 43 -11.36 -19.46 2.29
N GLU A 44 -11.49 -18.53 3.24
CA GLU A 44 -12.48 -17.43 3.15
C GLU A 44 -12.26 -16.57 1.90
N THR A 45 -11.00 -16.31 1.56
CA THR A 45 -10.65 -15.48 0.40
C THR A 45 -10.98 -16.20 -0.90
N LYS A 46 -10.69 -17.50 -0.99
CA LYS A 46 -11.07 -18.37 -2.10
C LYS A 46 -12.59 -18.45 -2.27
N GLN A 47 -13.32 -18.71 -1.19
CA GLN A 47 -14.78 -18.76 -1.19
C GLN A 47 -15.40 -17.42 -1.60
N ALA A 48 -14.88 -16.30 -1.12
CA ALA A 48 -15.35 -14.97 -1.51
C ALA A 48 -15.17 -14.71 -3.02
N VAL A 49 -14.05 -15.14 -3.62
CA VAL A 49 -13.85 -15.01 -5.08
C VAL A 49 -14.80 -15.93 -5.86
N GLN A 50 -14.99 -17.17 -5.43
CA GLN A 50 -15.93 -18.11 -6.05
C GLN A 50 -17.37 -17.59 -5.96
N GLN A 51 -17.80 -17.07 -4.81
CA GLN A 51 -19.11 -16.44 -4.63
C GLN A 51 -19.29 -15.21 -5.54
N MET A 52 -18.26 -14.36 -5.70
CA MET A 52 -18.32 -13.23 -6.64
C MET A 52 -18.45 -13.69 -8.09
N LEU A 53 -17.77 -14.77 -8.50
CA LEU A 53 -17.94 -15.37 -9.83
C LEU A 53 -19.36 -15.93 -10.02
N THR A 54 -19.90 -16.70 -9.05
CA THR A 54 -21.27 -17.21 -9.08
C THR A 54 -22.31 -16.09 -9.16
N MET A 55 -22.16 -15.02 -8.36
CA MET A 55 -23.07 -13.87 -8.39
C MET A 55 -22.95 -13.07 -9.70
N ALA A 56 -21.75 -13.00 -10.30
CA ALA A 56 -21.56 -12.31 -11.58
C ALA A 56 -22.07 -13.12 -12.79
N SER A 57 -22.07 -14.46 -12.71
CA SER A 57 -22.68 -15.33 -13.73
C SER A 57 -24.18 -15.55 -13.53
N THR A 58 -24.76 -15.11 -12.42
CA THR A 58 -26.21 -15.24 -12.16
C THR A 58 -26.97 -13.96 -12.56
N VAL A 59 -27.99 -14.11 -13.42
CA VAL A 59 -28.82 -12.99 -13.90
C VAL A 59 -29.40 -12.16 -12.74
N GLY A 60 -29.12 -10.86 -12.75
CA GLY A 60 -29.62 -9.91 -11.75
C GLY A 60 -28.85 -9.89 -10.42
N GLN A 61 -27.76 -10.66 -10.26
CA GLN A 61 -26.95 -10.67 -9.03
C GLN A 61 -25.63 -9.88 -9.12
N LEU A 62 -25.31 -9.28 -10.26
CA LEU A 62 -24.11 -8.46 -10.48
C LEU A 62 -23.87 -7.40 -9.38
N SER A 63 -24.93 -6.69 -8.95
CA SER A 63 -24.83 -5.69 -7.88
C SER A 63 -24.49 -6.29 -6.52
N LYS A 64 -24.89 -7.55 -6.26
CA LYS A 64 -24.52 -8.29 -5.05
C LYS A 64 -23.04 -8.67 -5.06
N ALA A 65 -22.49 -9.07 -6.21
CA ALA A 65 -21.05 -9.31 -6.36
C ALA A 65 -20.23 -8.03 -6.03
N ASP A 66 -20.65 -6.88 -6.57
CA ASP A 66 -20.01 -5.58 -6.31
C ASP A 66 -20.18 -5.07 -4.87
N ALA A 67 -21.26 -5.47 -4.18
CA ALA A 67 -21.45 -5.21 -2.75
C ALA A 67 -20.52 -6.11 -1.91
N LEU A 68 -20.50 -7.42 -2.19
CA LEU A 68 -19.68 -8.41 -1.49
C LEU A 68 -18.19 -8.08 -1.57
N LYS A 69 -17.71 -7.71 -2.78
CA LYS A 69 -16.36 -7.20 -3.04
C LYS A 69 -15.94 -6.07 -2.10
N ARG A 70 -16.80 -5.05 -1.94
CA ARG A 70 -16.55 -3.91 -1.03
C ARG A 70 -16.68 -4.30 0.44
N GLN A 71 -17.65 -5.16 0.76
CA GLN A 71 -17.93 -5.61 2.12
C GLN A 71 -16.77 -6.41 2.70
N LEU A 72 -16.26 -7.41 1.97
CA LEU A 72 -15.15 -8.27 2.40
C LEU A 72 -13.77 -7.67 2.12
N GLY A 73 -13.69 -6.69 1.22
CA GLY A 73 -12.43 -6.11 0.77
C GLY A 73 -11.57 -7.05 -0.08
N VAL A 74 -12.18 -8.08 -0.67
CA VAL A 74 -11.52 -9.08 -1.52
C VAL A 74 -11.64 -8.65 -2.97
N ALA A 75 -10.53 -8.61 -3.70
CA ALA A 75 -10.51 -8.36 -5.15
C ALA A 75 -9.35 -9.11 -5.80
N ASP A 76 -9.67 -10.11 -6.62
CA ASP A 76 -8.69 -11.02 -7.19
C ASP A 76 -8.30 -10.59 -8.61
N LYS A 77 -7.02 -10.22 -8.81
CA LYS A 77 -6.56 -9.66 -10.09
C LYS A 77 -6.64 -10.64 -11.27
N VAL A 78 -6.75 -11.96 -11.03
CA VAL A 78 -6.98 -12.97 -12.08
C VAL A 78 -8.47 -13.11 -12.37
N ALA A 79 -9.34 -12.98 -11.36
CA ALA A 79 -10.79 -13.00 -11.54
C ALA A 79 -11.37 -11.68 -12.10
N GLU A 80 -10.76 -10.52 -11.82
CA GLU A 80 -11.26 -9.20 -12.24
C GLU A 80 -11.56 -9.10 -13.75
N PRO A 81 -10.72 -9.60 -14.69
CA PRO A 81 -11.05 -9.64 -16.11
C PRO A 81 -12.32 -10.45 -16.43
N VAL A 82 -12.54 -11.58 -15.75
CA VAL A 82 -13.72 -12.44 -15.94
C VAL A 82 -14.97 -11.77 -15.37
N LEU A 83 -14.89 -11.21 -14.16
CA LEU A 83 -15.96 -10.39 -13.57
C LEU A 83 -16.31 -9.17 -14.44
N SER A 84 -15.32 -8.56 -15.11
CA SER A 84 -15.53 -7.48 -16.08
C SER A 84 -16.22 -7.95 -17.36
N ALA A 85 -15.86 -9.13 -17.88
CA ALA A 85 -16.51 -9.71 -19.06
C ALA A 85 -17.98 -10.09 -18.76
N LEU A 86 -18.24 -10.75 -17.64
CA LEU A 86 -19.59 -11.09 -17.16
C LEU A 86 -20.44 -9.82 -16.96
N ARG A 87 -19.88 -8.76 -16.37
CA ARG A 87 -20.53 -7.45 -16.25
C ARG A 87 -20.93 -6.87 -17.61
N ARG A 88 -20.00 -6.83 -18.57
CA ARG A 88 -20.26 -6.29 -19.93
C ARG A 88 -21.37 -7.07 -20.63
N LEU A 89 -21.36 -8.40 -20.53
CA LEU A 89 -22.40 -9.24 -21.09
C LEU A 89 -23.76 -8.98 -20.41
N SER A 90 -23.82 -8.95 -19.08
CA SER A 90 -25.06 -8.71 -18.34
C SER A 90 -25.66 -7.31 -18.53
N SER A 91 -24.84 -6.28 -18.78
CA SER A 91 -25.34 -4.90 -18.95
C SER A 91 -25.83 -4.60 -20.37
N ASN A 92 -25.20 -5.19 -21.39
CA ASN A 92 -25.47 -4.85 -22.80
C ASN A 92 -26.50 -5.77 -23.47
N ASN A 93 -26.86 -6.89 -22.82
CA ASN A 93 -27.64 -7.96 -23.44
C ASN A 93 -29.11 -7.94 -22.98
N LYS A 94 -30.02 -7.75 -23.95
CA LYS A 94 -31.48 -7.72 -23.74
C LYS A 94 -32.16 -9.08 -23.98
N ALA A 95 -31.39 -10.17 -24.09
CA ALA A 95 -31.94 -11.51 -24.28
C ALA A 95 -32.87 -11.93 -23.12
N PRO A 96 -33.82 -12.86 -23.36
CA PRO A 96 -34.63 -13.45 -22.29
C PRO A 96 -33.75 -14.05 -21.19
N LYS A 97 -34.20 -13.95 -19.93
CA LYS A 97 -33.40 -14.32 -18.73
C LYS A 97 -32.73 -15.70 -18.85
N LYS A 98 -33.42 -16.71 -19.40
CA LYS A 98 -32.88 -18.06 -19.60
C LYS A 98 -31.67 -18.05 -20.54
N ARG A 99 -31.78 -17.43 -21.72
CA ARG A 99 -30.70 -17.31 -22.70
C ARG A 99 -29.52 -16.48 -22.18
N LEU A 100 -29.80 -15.43 -21.40
CA LEU A 100 -28.75 -14.65 -20.75
C LEU A 100 -28.01 -15.47 -19.68
N GLN A 101 -28.72 -16.30 -18.92
CA GLN A 101 -28.13 -17.19 -17.92
C GLN A 101 -27.23 -18.26 -18.56
N GLU A 102 -27.66 -18.85 -19.68
CA GLU A 102 -26.85 -19.77 -20.50
C GLU A 102 -25.56 -19.06 -20.95
N GLN A 103 -25.67 -17.91 -21.62
CA GLN A 103 -24.51 -17.14 -22.11
C GLN A 103 -23.54 -16.68 -21.01
N LEU A 104 -24.04 -16.35 -19.80
CA LEU A 104 -23.20 -16.01 -18.65
C LEU A 104 -22.46 -17.23 -18.08
N THR A 105 -23.08 -18.41 -18.15
CA THR A 105 -22.48 -19.69 -17.73
C THR A 105 -21.39 -20.11 -18.71
N ASP A 106 -21.68 -20.09 -20.01
CA ASP A 106 -20.72 -20.37 -21.09
C ASP A 106 -19.51 -19.42 -21.03
N LEU A 107 -19.73 -18.13 -20.75
CA LEU A 107 -18.66 -17.15 -20.59
C LEU A 107 -17.81 -17.38 -19.34
N LEU A 108 -18.38 -17.92 -18.25
CA LEU A 108 -17.61 -18.28 -17.07
C LEU A 108 -16.75 -19.52 -17.34
N GLU A 109 -17.33 -20.59 -17.88
CA GLU A 109 -16.62 -21.85 -18.17
C GLU A 109 -15.51 -21.66 -19.21
N SER A 110 -15.77 -20.97 -20.33
CA SER A 110 -14.77 -20.63 -21.35
C SER A 110 -13.63 -19.71 -20.86
N ARG A 111 -13.74 -19.17 -19.65
CA ARG A 111 -12.71 -18.36 -18.98
C ARG A 111 -12.03 -19.09 -17.81
N GLY A 112 -12.22 -20.41 -17.69
CA GLY A 112 -11.63 -21.24 -16.63
C GLY A 112 -12.55 -21.49 -15.43
N GLY A 113 -13.85 -21.16 -15.54
CA GLY A 113 -14.85 -21.47 -14.54
C GLY A 113 -14.50 -20.91 -13.16
N TYR A 114 -14.73 -21.71 -12.12
CA TYR A 114 -14.33 -21.37 -10.74
C TYR A 114 -12.83 -21.43 -10.48
N LEU A 115 -11.99 -21.80 -11.45
CA LEU A 115 -10.52 -21.74 -11.35
C LEU A 115 -9.95 -20.41 -11.86
N ALA A 116 -10.80 -19.50 -12.38
CA ALA A 116 -10.44 -18.14 -12.80
C ALA A 116 -10.12 -17.21 -11.61
N MET A 117 -9.13 -17.58 -10.80
CA MET A 117 -8.67 -16.86 -9.61
C MET A 117 -7.15 -17.01 -9.44
N ASN A 118 -6.56 -16.25 -8.53
CA ASN A 118 -5.15 -16.38 -8.16
C ASN A 118 -4.82 -17.80 -7.67
N THR A 119 -3.95 -18.50 -8.39
CA THR A 119 -3.52 -19.88 -8.09
C THR A 119 -2.92 -20.05 -6.69
N LEU A 120 -2.31 -18.99 -6.14
CA LEU A 120 -1.77 -18.99 -4.79
C LEU A 120 -2.86 -19.25 -3.71
N LEU A 121 -4.15 -19.04 -4.01
CA LEU A 121 -5.27 -19.38 -3.13
C LEU A 121 -5.58 -20.89 -3.06
N SER A 122 -4.89 -21.72 -3.85
CA SER A 122 -5.08 -23.17 -3.90
C SER A 122 -3.78 -23.97 -3.66
N LEU A 123 -2.69 -23.32 -3.27
CA LEU A 123 -1.45 -24.01 -2.92
C LEU A 123 -1.54 -24.57 -1.50
N GLN A 124 -1.35 -25.89 -1.36
CA GLN A 124 -1.54 -26.62 -0.10
C GLN A 124 -0.63 -26.14 1.05
N TYR A 125 0.58 -25.67 0.73
CA TYR A 125 1.63 -25.34 1.69
C TYR A 125 1.97 -23.83 1.73
N LEU A 126 1.08 -22.97 1.20
CA LEU A 126 1.28 -21.51 1.19
C LEU A 126 0.05 -20.73 1.67
N ASP A 127 0.18 -20.12 2.84
CA ASP A 127 -0.73 -19.08 3.32
C ASP A 127 -0.32 -17.70 2.78
N VAL A 128 -1.09 -17.22 1.80
CA VAL A 128 -0.88 -15.92 1.10
C VAL A 128 -1.17 -14.67 1.92
N HIS A 129 -1.64 -14.85 3.15
CA HIS A 129 -1.87 -13.78 4.13
C HIS A 129 -0.79 -13.77 5.20
N ARG A 130 -0.19 -14.93 5.52
CA ARG A 130 0.86 -15.06 6.56
C ARG A 130 2.29 -15.10 6.03
N GLN A 131 2.58 -15.87 4.97
CA GLN A 131 3.95 -16.25 4.59
C GLN A 131 4.54 -15.38 3.48
N THR A 132 3.70 -14.77 2.68
CA THR A 132 4.12 -13.86 1.60
C THR A 132 4.42 -12.46 2.16
N PRO A 133 5.64 -11.91 1.98
CA PRO A 133 6.02 -10.65 2.59
C PRO A 133 5.15 -9.46 2.11
N VAL A 134 5.12 -8.44 2.96
CA VAL A 134 4.78 -7.06 2.56
C VAL A 134 6.05 -6.46 1.98
N GLU A 135 5.94 -5.84 0.80
CA GLU A 135 7.10 -5.23 0.16
C GLU A 135 7.51 -3.96 0.91
N SER A 136 8.56 -4.06 1.73
CA SER A 136 9.04 -2.98 2.59
C SER A 136 9.50 -1.77 1.78
N LEU A 137 10.05 -1.97 0.57
CA LEU A 137 10.38 -0.91 -0.37
C LEU A 137 9.16 -0.04 -0.72
N HIS A 138 8.07 -0.63 -1.21
CA HIS A 138 6.88 0.14 -1.58
C HIS A 138 6.07 0.65 -0.38
N THR A 139 6.10 -0.06 0.75
CA THR A 139 5.28 0.28 1.93
C THR A 139 5.95 1.32 2.82
N MET A 140 7.24 1.15 3.14
CA MET A 140 7.97 2.04 4.03
C MET A 140 8.75 3.11 3.28
N LEU A 141 9.62 2.73 2.33
CA LEU A 141 10.53 3.70 1.70
C LEU A 141 9.81 4.59 0.67
N LEU A 142 9.13 3.98 -0.30
CA LEU A 142 8.36 4.71 -1.33
C LEU A 142 6.93 5.08 -0.87
N GLY A 143 6.50 4.55 0.27
CA GLY A 143 5.32 4.97 1.01
C GLY A 143 5.70 6.00 2.08
N ASN A 144 5.65 5.59 3.35
CA ASN A 144 5.76 6.47 4.52
C ASN A 144 6.94 7.48 4.45
N VAL A 145 8.17 7.02 4.19
CA VAL A 145 9.37 7.87 4.16
C VAL A 145 9.32 8.86 2.99
N LYS A 146 8.90 8.43 1.79
CA LYS A 146 8.70 9.33 0.65
C LYS A 146 7.68 10.43 0.94
N TYR A 147 6.55 10.09 1.56
CA TYR A 147 5.54 11.09 1.90
C TYR A 147 5.99 12.03 3.02
N MET A 148 6.67 11.51 4.06
CA MET A 148 7.26 12.35 5.11
C MET A 148 8.35 13.29 4.56
N TRP A 149 9.19 12.81 3.64
CA TRP A 149 10.17 13.63 2.92
C TRP A 149 9.50 14.69 2.04
N THR A 150 8.45 14.34 1.31
CA THR A 150 7.69 15.27 0.46
C THR A 150 7.05 16.38 1.31
N TRP A 151 6.43 16.01 2.43
CA TRP A 151 5.87 16.95 3.40
C TRP A 151 6.97 17.83 4.02
N THR A 152 8.11 17.25 4.41
CA THR A 152 9.25 18.01 4.95
C THR A 152 9.76 19.04 3.94
N CYS A 153 9.93 18.64 2.67
CA CYS A 153 10.32 19.56 1.60
C CYS A 153 9.33 20.71 1.42
N HIS A 154 8.03 20.46 1.58
CA HIS A 154 7.00 21.50 1.52
C HIS A 154 7.04 22.42 2.75
N ALA A 155 7.15 21.86 3.96
CA ALA A 155 7.23 22.60 5.22
C ALA A 155 8.47 23.53 5.29
N LEU A 156 9.57 23.13 4.64
CA LEU A 156 10.82 23.91 4.56
C LEU A 156 10.88 24.85 3.33
N SER A 157 9.85 24.86 2.48
CA SER A 157 9.76 25.77 1.32
C SER A 157 9.02 27.07 1.69
N PRO A 158 9.29 28.21 1.03
CA PRO A 158 8.64 29.48 1.37
C PRO A 158 7.13 29.45 1.17
N THR A 159 6.38 29.96 2.15
CA THR A 159 4.90 30.00 2.14
C THR A 159 4.35 30.64 0.87
N GLY A 160 3.40 29.97 0.21
CA GLY A 160 2.74 30.46 -1.00
C GLY A 160 3.50 30.19 -2.31
N THR A 161 4.68 29.57 -2.26
CA THR A 161 5.39 29.11 -3.47
C THR A 161 4.62 27.96 -4.11
N ARG A 162 4.30 28.05 -5.42
CA ARG A 162 3.69 26.92 -6.14
C ARG A 162 4.73 25.80 -6.34
N ASP A 163 4.24 24.58 -6.52
CA ASP A 163 5.12 23.43 -6.79
C ASP A 163 5.99 23.63 -8.04
N ASP A 164 5.52 24.43 -9.01
CA ASP A 164 6.22 24.74 -10.27
C ASP A 164 7.26 25.86 -10.11
N ASP A 165 6.99 26.83 -9.23
CA ASP A 165 7.88 27.97 -8.93
C ASP A 165 9.00 27.60 -7.93
N THR A 166 8.91 26.39 -7.34
CA THR A 166 9.85 25.92 -6.32
C THR A 166 11.24 25.69 -6.93
N PRO A 167 12.29 26.42 -6.49
CA PRO A 167 13.64 26.26 -7.02
C PRO A 167 14.12 24.82 -6.91
N HIS A 168 14.74 24.31 -8.00
CA HIS A 168 15.26 22.94 -8.02
C HIS A 168 16.31 22.72 -6.93
N ARG A 169 17.23 23.67 -6.74
CA ARG A 169 18.22 23.64 -5.65
C ARG A 169 17.74 24.51 -4.48
N PRO A 170 18.14 24.22 -3.24
CA PRO A 170 17.94 25.15 -2.13
C PRO A 170 18.55 26.52 -2.43
N VAL A 171 17.85 27.57 -2.00
CA VAL A 171 18.33 28.95 -2.07
C VAL A 171 19.03 29.28 -0.76
N GLU A 172 20.14 30.00 -0.82
CA GLU A 172 20.90 30.41 0.36
C GLU A 172 20.01 31.16 1.38
N GLY A 173 20.26 30.94 2.67
CA GLY A 173 19.42 31.46 3.76
C GLY A 173 18.08 30.75 3.97
N THR A 174 17.67 29.81 3.13
CA THR A 174 16.42 29.03 3.35
C THR A 174 16.62 27.83 4.28
N PRO A 175 15.58 27.35 4.98
CA PRO A 175 15.64 26.12 5.78
C PRO A 175 16.09 24.89 4.98
N MET A 176 15.73 24.81 3.69
CA MET A 176 16.22 23.78 2.77
C MET A 176 17.75 23.83 2.56
N ALA A 177 18.37 25.01 2.58
CA ALA A 177 19.83 25.13 2.46
C ALA A 177 20.53 24.75 3.76
N VAL A 178 19.93 25.06 4.92
CA VAL A 178 20.41 24.57 6.23
C VAL A 178 20.35 23.04 6.30
N LEU A 179 19.27 22.44 5.80
CA LEU A 179 19.13 20.98 5.66
C LEU A 179 20.23 20.38 4.77
N GLU A 180 20.50 20.97 3.60
CA GLU A 180 21.56 20.49 2.69
C GLU A 180 22.96 20.63 3.34
N MET A 181 23.24 21.76 3.99
CA MET A 181 24.49 21.99 4.71
C MET A 181 24.69 20.94 5.80
N ARG A 182 23.69 20.69 6.65
CA ARG A 182 23.77 19.70 7.73
C ARG A 182 24.00 18.29 7.20
N LEU A 183 23.30 17.89 6.13
CA LEU A 183 23.54 16.60 5.47
C LEU A 183 24.97 16.48 4.90
N ASN A 184 25.61 17.58 4.49
CA ASN A 184 27.02 17.57 4.08
C ASN A 184 27.99 17.47 5.27
N CYS A 185 27.65 18.09 6.41
CA CYS A 185 28.49 18.13 7.61
C CYS A 185 28.40 16.88 8.50
N LEU A 186 27.40 16.01 8.33
CA LEU A 186 27.24 14.81 9.14
C LEU A 186 28.40 13.82 8.93
N SER A 187 28.87 13.24 10.04
CA SER A 187 29.81 12.12 10.00
C SER A 187 29.22 10.95 9.24
N ARG A 188 30.02 10.33 8.38
CA ARG A 188 29.65 9.12 7.61
C ARG A 188 30.02 7.81 8.32
N SER A 189 30.65 7.90 9.50
CA SER A 189 30.94 6.74 10.33
C SER A 189 29.63 6.06 10.76
N GLY A 190 29.57 4.73 10.65
CA GLY A 190 28.34 3.95 10.90
C GLY A 190 27.31 3.95 9.77
N LEU A 191 27.52 4.70 8.67
CA LEU A 191 26.65 4.71 7.48
C LEU A 191 27.22 3.82 6.35
N GLU A 192 27.82 2.70 6.72
CA GLU A 192 28.53 1.81 5.79
C GLU A 192 27.58 1.31 4.69
N GLY A 193 27.99 1.48 3.42
CA GLY A 193 27.18 1.16 2.25
C GLY A 193 26.09 2.18 1.89
N ILE A 194 26.00 3.33 2.57
CA ILE A 194 25.04 4.40 2.26
C ILE A 194 25.74 5.58 1.55
N GLU A 195 25.53 5.68 0.24
CA GLU A 195 25.95 6.84 -0.55
C GLU A 195 25.06 8.06 -0.26
N LEU A 196 25.61 9.06 0.42
CA LEU A 196 24.94 10.33 0.68
C LEU A 196 25.45 11.42 -0.28
N HIS A 197 24.54 11.95 -1.11
CA HIS A 197 24.78 13.07 -2.01
C HIS A 197 23.78 14.21 -1.73
N PRO A 198 24.02 15.07 -0.73
CA PRO A 198 23.02 16.04 -0.24
C PRO A 198 22.51 16.99 -1.33
N SER A 199 23.40 17.52 -2.17
CA SER A 199 23.04 18.39 -3.29
C SER A 199 22.21 17.67 -4.36
N TYR A 200 22.42 16.36 -4.57
CA TYR A 200 21.56 15.57 -5.45
C TYR A 200 20.19 15.35 -4.81
N ILE A 201 20.16 14.97 -3.53
CA ILE A 201 18.94 14.73 -2.75
C ILE A 201 18.04 15.97 -2.76
N CYS A 202 18.62 17.15 -2.52
CA CYS A 202 17.87 18.41 -2.51
C CYS A 202 17.46 18.83 -3.94
N LYS A 203 18.37 18.72 -4.93
CA LYS A 203 18.09 19.04 -6.34
C LYS A 203 16.97 18.20 -6.95
N TYR A 204 16.93 16.92 -6.62
CA TYR A 204 16.00 15.93 -7.17
C TYR A 204 14.99 15.43 -6.14
N LYS A 205 14.61 16.29 -5.19
CA LYS A 205 13.75 15.95 -4.03
C LYS A 205 12.44 15.22 -4.35
N ARG A 206 11.87 15.37 -5.56
CA ARG A 206 10.66 14.66 -6.02
C ARG A 206 10.92 13.32 -6.73
N ALA A 207 12.17 13.03 -7.11
CA ALA A 207 12.57 11.89 -7.96
C ALA A 207 13.56 10.93 -7.27
N LEU A 208 13.56 10.91 -5.93
CA LEU A 208 14.42 10.01 -5.15
C LEU A 208 13.92 8.56 -5.20
N ASN A 209 14.87 7.63 -5.07
CA ASN A 209 14.64 6.19 -5.02
C ASN A 209 14.95 5.62 -3.61
N GLY A 210 14.80 4.30 -3.46
CA GLY A 210 14.96 3.62 -2.17
C GLY A 210 16.29 3.86 -1.44
N LYS A 211 17.43 4.02 -2.15
CA LYS A 211 18.73 4.24 -1.48
C LYS A 211 18.79 5.58 -0.75
N TYR A 212 18.26 6.64 -1.36
CA TYR A 212 18.22 7.97 -0.73
C TYR A 212 17.22 8.02 0.42
N PHE A 213 16.04 7.36 0.30
CA PHE A 213 15.10 7.27 1.41
C PHE A 213 15.64 6.47 2.60
N ARG A 214 16.44 5.41 2.34
CA ARG A 214 17.16 4.68 3.39
C ARG A 214 18.18 5.56 4.11
N ALA A 215 18.87 6.45 3.41
CA ALA A 215 19.76 7.44 4.04
C ALA A 215 18.95 8.44 4.88
N LEU A 216 17.93 9.06 4.29
CA LEU A 216 17.10 10.08 4.94
C LEU A 216 16.47 9.58 6.24
N VAL A 217 15.82 8.40 6.25
CA VAL A 217 15.11 7.91 7.45
C VAL A 217 16.04 7.67 8.65
N GLN A 218 17.35 7.48 8.43
CA GLN A 218 18.34 7.34 9.51
C GLN A 218 18.92 8.69 9.96
N LEU A 219 18.96 9.69 9.08
CA LEU A 219 19.66 10.95 9.33
C LEU A 219 18.73 12.11 9.72
N MET A 220 17.49 12.11 9.22
CA MET A 220 16.58 13.25 9.35
C MET A 220 16.39 13.74 10.79
N PRO A 221 16.22 12.88 11.83
CA PRO A 221 16.12 13.35 13.22
C PRO A 221 17.25 14.29 13.66
N PHE A 222 18.48 14.07 13.18
CA PHE A 222 19.65 14.91 13.51
C PHE A 222 19.76 16.16 12.63
N VAL A 223 19.05 16.19 11.50
CA VAL A 223 19.12 17.24 10.47
C VAL A 223 18.05 18.31 10.66
N VAL A 224 16.84 17.93 11.10
CA VAL A 224 15.66 18.82 11.10
C VAL A 224 15.10 19.16 12.49
N TRP A 225 15.82 18.84 13.56
CA TRP A 225 15.36 18.97 14.96
C TRP A 225 14.88 20.37 15.39
N ASP A 226 15.40 21.43 14.79
CA ASP A 226 15.00 22.85 14.96
C ASP A 226 14.39 23.47 13.68
N LEU A 227 14.28 22.70 12.59
CA LEU A 227 13.73 23.16 11.31
C LEU A 227 12.23 22.82 11.17
N LEU A 228 11.71 21.94 12.02
CA LEU A 228 10.33 21.46 12.01
C LEU A 228 9.70 21.55 13.41
N SER A 229 8.39 21.35 13.51
CA SER A 229 7.71 21.23 14.80
C SER A 229 8.16 19.96 15.56
N PRO A 230 8.08 19.94 16.91
CA PRO A 230 8.42 18.77 17.71
C PRO A 230 7.74 17.47 17.23
N ASP A 231 6.43 17.51 16.96
CA ASP A 231 5.64 16.38 16.45
C ASP A 231 6.20 15.81 15.13
N ALA A 232 6.72 16.67 14.25
CA ALA A 232 7.29 16.26 12.97
C ALA A 232 8.71 15.69 13.11
N VAL A 233 9.47 16.14 14.10
CA VAL A 233 10.75 15.53 14.50
C VAL A 233 10.50 14.16 15.13
N GLU A 234 9.52 14.04 16.02
CA GLU A 234 9.09 12.77 16.62
C GLU A 234 8.62 11.79 15.54
N ALA A 235 7.83 12.23 14.56
CA ALA A 235 7.45 11.38 13.42
C ALA A 235 8.67 10.86 12.63
N TRP A 236 9.71 11.67 12.44
CA TRP A 236 10.97 11.20 11.84
C TRP A 236 11.72 10.20 12.73
N VAL A 237 11.74 10.39 14.05
CA VAL A 237 12.33 9.44 15.01
C VAL A 237 11.59 8.10 14.97
N LEU A 238 10.27 8.11 15.06
CA LEU A 238 9.42 6.91 14.99
C LEU A 238 9.58 6.18 13.66
N LEU A 239 9.72 6.88 12.53
CA LEU A 239 10.04 6.27 11.24
C LEU A 239 11.44 5.64 11.23
N GLY A 240 12.45 6.26 11.84
CA GLY A 240 13.79 5.69 12.01
C GLY A 240 13.79 4.40 12.81
N LEU A 241 13.09 4.38 13.94
CA LEU A 241 12.94 3.20 14.82
C LEU A 241 12.13 2.09 14.14
N ALA A 242 11.03 2.42 13.45
CA ALA A 242 10.27 1.44 12.68
C ALA A 242 11.09 0.87 11.50
N PHE A 243 11.88 1.72 10.84
CA PHE A 243 12.75 1.30 9.74
C PHE A 243 13.83 0.32 10.20
N SER A 244 14.49 0.56 11.33
CA SER A 244 15.51 -0.37 11.85
C SER A 244 14.89 -1.74 12.18
N LEU A 245 13.73 -1.78 12.85
CA LEU A 245 13.02 -3.03 13.14
C LEU A 245 12.63 -3.82 11.88
N ILE A 246 12.21 -3.15 10.81
CA ILE A 246 11.77 -3.81 9.55
C ILE A 246 12.95 -4.34 8.72
N TRP A 247 14.13 -3.72 8.83
CA TRP A 247 15.35 -4.14 8.11
C TRP A 247 16.33 -4.97 8.97
N THR A 248 15.99 -5.27 10.22
CA THR A 248 16.78 -6.18 11.07
C THR A 248 16.36 -7.63 10.79
N TYR A 249 17.22 -8.38 10.12
CA TYR A 249 17.00 -9.81 9.87
C TYR A 249 17.42 -10.63 11.10
N ASN A 250 16.47 -10.93 12.00
CA ASN A 250 16.69 -11.90 13.06
C ASN A 250 16.30 -13.31 12.57
N ILE A 251 17.24 -14.01 11.96
CA ILE A 251 17.13 -15.45 11.69
C ILE A 251 17.64 -16.17 12.94
N GLN A 252 16.74 -16.67 13.78
CA GLN A 252 17.10 -17.30 15.07
C GLN A 252 17.88 -18.60 14.91
N ASP A 253 17.69 -19.31 13.79
CA ASP A 253 18.50 -20.46 13.40
C ASP A 253 18.66 -20.44 11.86
N LYS A 254 19.91 -20.40 11.39
CA LYS A 254 20.24 -20.39 9.95
C LYS A 254 20.45 -21.79 9.37
N ASP A 255 20.63 -22.79 10.21
CA ASP A 255 20.99 -24.16 9.81
C ASP A 255 19.79 -25.12 9.91
N ALA A 256 18.70 -24.71 10.56
CA ALA A 256 17.45 -25.47 10.68
C ALA A 256 16.40 -25.22 9.57
N HIS A 257 16.71 -24.48 8.51
CA HIS A 257 15.77 -24.07 7.43
C HIS A 257 16.35 -24.19 6.01
#